data_AF-A0A2M7XIE4-F1
#
_entry.id   AF-A0A2M7XIE4-F1
#
_cell.length_a   1.000
_cell.length_b   1.000
_cell.length_c   1.000
_cell.angle_alpha   90.00
_cell.angle_beta   90.00
_cell.angle_gamma   90.00
#
_symmetry.space_group_name_H-M   'P 1'
#
loop_
_entity.id
_entity.type
_entity.pdbx_description
1 polymer ?
#
loop_
_entity_poly.entity_id
_entity_poly.type
_entity_poly.pdbx_seq_one_letter_code
_entity_poly.pdbx_strand_id
1 'polypeptide(L)'
;MSVAAKKRLLVVPANDAEAAMIIALARALKLPLWISSQPHGSNLDQEKGLVKKIKQEGLKEVFIVEMPGIKTEKKIRSLGAKLYIIDHHHYTNLNRAHDSETGKLLPSSLEQFLFFFRLSDKRLQALGFDPRQVRAIGIMDRGFIWALEQEGYSWKEIRSIIVFERKLLKEIGIYDKEKEKERERVAMEAWEKHTVWDRFCIVKNPTNLSIRSELSLLIGLSLKHRTSLILYEPKRRAIYVQDCPYGMVLFEKFGGFTFGMDLNWGYKKEKNGKTIRLLDVKRVLKKI
;
A
#
# COMPACT_ATOMS: atom_id res chain seq x y z
N MET A 1 -33.09 6.84 1.69
CA MET A 1 -31.75 7.46 1.89
C MET A 1 -31.92 8.97 1.85
N SER A 2 -31.36 9.72 2.80
CA SER A 2 -31.52 11.18 2.84
C SER A 2 -30.84 11.85 1.64
N VAL A 3 -31.37 13.00 1.19
CA VAL A 3 -30.84 13.81 0.09
C VAL A 3 -29.36 14.20 0.29
N ALA A 4 -28.88 14.22 1.54
CA ALA A 4 -27.49 14.51 1.90
C ALA A 4 -26.49 13.44 1.43
N ALA A 5 -26.87 12.16 1.39
CA ALA A 5 -25.98 11.07 0.96
C ALA A 5 -25.68 11.11 -0.55
N LYS A 6 -26.56 11.70 -1.36
CA LYS A 6 -26.41 11.78 -2.83
C LYS A 6 -25.40 12.83 -3.31
N LYS A 7 -24.77 13.59 -2.40
CA LYS A 7 -23.80 14.64 -2.77
C LYS A 7 -22.35 14.20 -2.71
N ARG A 8 -22.07 12.97 -2.27
CA ARG A 8 -20.71 12.48 -2.01
C ARG A 8 -20.41 11.25 -2.85
N LEU A 9 -19.17 11.11 -3.31
CA LEU A 9 -18.67 9.90 -3.96
C LEU A 9 -17.31 9.53 -3.36
N LEU A 10 -17.16 8.26 -3.00
CA LEU A 10 -15.88 7.67 -2.63
C LEU A 10 -15.34 6.86 -3.81
N VAL A 11 -14.09 7.12 -4.21
CA VAL A 11 -13.38 6.44 -5.30
C VAL A 11 -12.22 5.66 -4.68
N VAL A 12 -12.21 4.34 -4.83
CA VAL A 12 -11.24 3.45 -4.15
C VAL A 12 -10.74 2.39 -5.14
N PRO A 13 -9.43 2.11 -5.21
CA PRO A 13 -8.89 0.98 -5.98
C PRO A 13 -9.21 -0.36 -5.29
N ALA A 14 -9.23 -1.45 -6.04
CA ALA A 14 -9.39 -2.80 -5.47
C ALA A 14 -8.08 -3.58 -5.58
N ASN A 15 -7.03 -3.11 -4.90
CA ASN A 15 -5.65 -3.55 -5.09
C ASN A 15 -4.98 -4.21 -3.87
N ASP A 16 -5.40 -3.88 -2.65
CA ASP A 16 -4.80 -4.38 -1.42
C ASP A 16 -5.82 -4.46 -0.27
N ALA A 17 -5.34 -4.83 0.92
CA ALA A 17 -6.18 -5.07 2.08
C ALA A 17 -6.67 -3.79 2.74
N GLU A 18 -5.90 -2.70 2.67
CA GLU A 18 -6.34 -1.41 3.19
C GLU A 18 -7.53 -0.90 2.37
N ALA A 19 -7.42 -0.94 1.05
CA ALA A 19 -8.51 -0.59 0.15
C ALA A 19 -9.72 -1.53 0.34
N ALA A 20 -9.49 -2.83 0.53
CA ALA A 20 -10.56 -3.79 0.84
C ALA A 20 -11.31 -3.42 2.14
N MET A 21 -10.59 -3.03 3.19
CA MET A 21 -11.16 -2.59 4.46
C MET A 21 -11.98 -1.30 4.29
N ILE A 22 -11.46 -0.32 3.54
CA ILE A 22 -12.20 0.92 3.20
C ILE A 22 -13.48 0.60 2.43
N ILE A 23 -13.43 -0.30 1.44
CA ILE A 23 -14.60 -0.75 0.68
C ILE A 23 -15.64 -1.40 1.61
N ALA A 24 -15.22 -2.27 2.53
CA ALA A 24 -16.11 -2.93 3.47
C ALA A 24 -16.81 -1.92 4.39
N LEU A 25 -16.08 -0.96 4.95
CA LEU A 25 -16.63 0.12 5.77
C LEU A 25 -17.58 1.02 4.97
N ALA A 26 -17.20 1.41 3.76
CA ALA A 26 -18.01 2.25 2.89
C ALA A 26 -19.36 1.59 2.53
N ARG A 27 -19.35 0.27 2.29
CA ARG A 27 -20.57 -0.52 2.07
C ARG A 27 -21.45 -0.56 3.31
N ALA A 28 -20.88 -0.81 4.49
CA ALA A 28 -21.62 -0.81 5.75
C ALA A 28 -22.26 0.57 6.04
N LEU A 29 -21.58 1.65 5.66
CA LEU A 29 -22.07 3.03 5.75
C LEU A 29 -23.05 3.42 4.63
N LYS A 30 -23.25 2.56 3.63
CA LYS A 30 -24.05 2.85 2.43
C LYS A 30 -23.58 4.12 1.69
N LEU A 31 -22.27 4.34 1.64
CA LEU A 31 -21.69 5.43 0.87
C LEU A 31 -21.80 5.15 -0.64
N PRO A 32 -22.09 6.16 -1.48
CA PRO A 32 -21.90 6.02 -2.91
C PRO A 32 -20.43 5.73 -3.22
N LEU A 33 -20.17 4.59 -3.88
CA LEU A 33 -18.85 4.03 -4.06
C LEU A 33 -18.57 3.79 -5.55
N TRP A 34 -17.40 4.22 -6.01
CA TRP A 34 -16.80 3.86 -7.29
C TRP A 34 -15.56 3.01 -7.01
N ILE A 35 -15.66 1.71 -7.27
CA ILE A 35 -14.52 0.80 -7.14
C ILE A 35 -13.79 0.79 -8.48
N SER A 36 -12.56 1.26 -8.52
CA SER A 36 -11.73 1.19 -9.73
C SER A 36 -11.34 -0.27 -10.00
N SER A 37 -11.42 -0.67 -11.27
CA SER A 37 -10.96 -1.97 -11.75
C SER A 37 -9.46 -1.98 -12.10
N GLN A 38 -8.76 -0.86 -11.91
CA GLN A 38 -7.34 -0.77 -12.16
C GLN A 38 -6.55 -1.65 -11.15
N PRO A 39 -5.45 -2.29 -11.57
CA PRO A 39 -4.58 -3.04 -10.68
C PRO A 39 -3.75 -2.10 -9.78
N HIS A 40 -2.93 -2.68 -8.90
CA HIS A 40 -1.97 -1.95 -8.07
C HIS A 40 -1.10 -0.99 -8.89
N GLY A 41 -0.89 0.23 -8.36
CA GLY A 41 -0.33 1.36 -9.11
C GLY A 41 -1.38 2.11 -9.95
N SER A 42 -2.65 2.01 -9.56
CA SER A 42 -3.79 2.68 -10.20
C SER A 42 -3.59 4.19 -10.30
N ASN A 43 -3.96 4.77 -11.44
CA ASN A 43 -3.83 6.19 -11.71
C ASN A 43 -5.19 6.80 -12.08
N LEU A 44 -5.59 7.85 -11.38
CA LEU A 44 -6.88 8.50 -11.58
C LEU A 44 -7.01 9.15 -12.97
N ASP A 45 -5.92 9.54 -13.60
CA ASP A 45 -5.93 10.07 -14.98
C ASP A 45 -6.33 9.00 -16.02
N GLN A 46 -6.25 7.72 -15.65
CA GLN A 46 -6.65 6.59 -16.50
C GLN A 46 -8.07 6.09 -16.21
N GLU A 47 -8.72 6.61 -15.16
CA GLU A 47 -10.06 6.19 -14.76
C GLU A 47 -11.13 6.71 -15.73
N LYS A 48 -11.75 5.80 -16.48
CA LYS A 48 -12.71 6.15 -17.53
C LYS A 48 -14.09 6.43 -16.94
N GLY A 49 -14.75 7.48 -17.41
CA GLY A 49 -16.16 7.78 -17.08
C GLY A 49 -16.40 8.46 -15.73
N LEU A 50 -15.42 8.47 -14.81
CA LEU A 50 -15.57 9.08 -13.48
C LEU A 50 -16.00 10.56 -13.53
N VAL A 51 -15.30 11.40 -14.30
CA VAL A 51 -15.60 12.83 -14.43
C VAL A 51 -17.01 13.05 -15.01
N LYS A 52 -17.42 12.21 -15.98
CA LYS A 52 -18.75 12.26 -16.57
C LYS A 52 -19.83 11.95 -15.53
N LYS A 53 -19.63 10.90 -14.72
CA LYS A 53 -20.53 10.55 -13.61
C LYS A 53 -20.65 11.69 -12.60
N ILE A 54 -19.53 12.26 -12.15
CA ILE A 54 -19.51 13.39 -11.21
C ILE A 54 -20.36 14.57 -11.73
N LYS A 55 -20.19 14.92 -13.01
CA LYS A 55 -20.97 15.98 -13.65
C LYS A 55 -22.46 15.64 -13.74
N GLN A 56 -22.80 14.44 -14.21
CA GLN A 56 -24.19 14.02 -14.43
C GLN A 56 -24.98 13.88 -13.13
N GLU A 57 -24.35 13.39 -12.07
CA GLU A 57 -24.99 13.19 -10.76
C GLU A 57 -24.92 14.45 -9.87
N GLY A 58 -24.25 15.51 -10.32
CA GLY A 58 -24.13 16.76 -9.56
C GLY A 58 -23.42 16.61 -8.23
N LEU A 59 -22.46 15.68 -8.15
CA LEU A 59 -21.71 15.35 -6.92
C LEU A 59 -20.91 16.57 -6.45
N LYS A 60 -20.98 16.86 -5.14
CA LYS A 60 -20.39 18.05 -4.51
C LYS A 60 -19.12 17.74 -3.73
N GLU A 61 -18.97 16.53 -3.24
CA GLU A 61 -17.78 16.08 -2.52
C GLU A 61 -17.29 14.77 -3.12
N VAL A 62 -16.01 14.71 -3.46
CA VAL A 62 -15.38 13.51 -4.03
C VAL A 62 -14.19 13.18 -3.16
N PHE A 63 -14.13 11.94 -2.69
CA PHE A 63 -13.02 11.38 -1.92
C PHE A 63 -12.29 10.39 -2.83
N ILE A 64 -10.98 10.51 -2.93
CA ILE A 64 -10.15 9.63 -3.77
C ILE A 64 -9.10 9.00 -2.90
N VAL A 65 -9.10 7.67 -2.86
CA VAL A 65 -8.15 6.86 -2.09
C VAL A 65 -7.05 6.39 -3.03
N GLU A 66 -5.80 6.75 -2.75
CA GLU A 66 -4.57 6.18 -3.35
C GLU A 66 -4.55 6.04 -4.87
N MET A 67 -5.18 6.97 -5.56
CA MET A 67 -5.19 7.05 -7.00
C MET A 67 -4.71 8.45 -7.40
N PRO A 68 -3.40 8.70 -7.49
CA PRO A 68 -2.89 9.99 -7.91
C PRO A 68 -3.31 10.26 -9.37
N GLY A 69 -3.68 11.50 -9.68
CA GLY A 69 -4.00 11.89 -11.05
C GLY A 69 -4.33 13.37 -11.16
N ILE A 70 -3.29 14.20 -11.18
CA ILE A 70 -3.39 15.67 -11.09
C ILE A 70 -4.31 16.23 -12.19
N LYS A 71 -4.35 15.64 -13.39
CA LYS A 71 -5.20 16.15 -14.48
C LYS A 71 -6.67 15.90 -14.18
N THR A 72 -7.04 14.70 -13.77
CA THR A 72 -8.41 14.37 -13.38
C THR A 72 -8.82 15.10 -12.11
N GLU A 73 -7.94 15.21 -11.12
CA GLU A 73 -8.20 15.99 -9.91
C GLU A 73 -8.56 17.46 -10.24
N LYS A 74 -7.80 18.11 -11.14
CA LYS A 74 -8.11 19.48 -11.61
C LYS A 74 -9.48 19.56 -12.30
N LYS A 75 -9.82 18.58 -13.16
CA LYS A 75 -11.13 18.50 -13.82
C LYS A 75 -12.28 18.36 -12.82
N ILE A 76 -12.10 17.56 -11.77
CA ILE A 76 -13.11 17.41 -10.71
C ILE A 76 -13.32 18.74 -9.98
N ARG A 77 -12.23 19.42 -9.61
CA ARG A 77 -12.32 20.75 -8.97
C ARG A 77 -13.00 21.78 -9.88
N SER A 78 -12.74 21.77 -11.19
CA SER A 78 -13.39 22.70 -12.14
C SER A 78 -14.90 22.45 -12.33
N LEU A 79 -15.42 21.29 -11.92
CA LEU A 79 -16.86 21.04 -11.86
C LEU A 79 -17.52 21.66 -10.61
N GLY A 80 -16.75 22.34 -9.76
CA GLY A 80 -17.22 22.89 -8.49
C GLY A 80 -17.38 21.84 -7.38
N ALA A 81 -16.84 20.63 -7.58
CA ALA A 81 -16.80 19.61 -6.54
C ALA A 81 -15.60 19.85 -5.61
N LYS A 82 -15.83 19.73 -4.31
CA LYS A 82 -14.77 19.69 -3.30
C LYS A 82 -14.09 18.32 -3.36
N LEU A 83 -12.78 18.33 -3.56
CA LEU A 83 -11.99 17.12 -3.71
C LEU A 83 -11.15 16.88 -2.46
N TYR A 84 -11.32 15.71 -1.86
CA TYR A 84 -10.52 15.21 -0.74
C TYR A 84 -9.66 14.06 -1.24
N ILE A 85 -8.35 14.13 -0.96
CA ILE A 85 -7.39 13.10 -1.28
C ILE A 85 -7.07 12.36 0.02
N ILE A 86 -7.19 11.04 -0.01
CA ILE A 86 -6.85 10.12 1.06
C ILE A 86 -5.68 9.28 0.52
N ASP A 87 -4.46 9.63 0.92
CA ASP A 87 -3.24 9.01 0.41
C ASP A 87 -2.08 9.30 1.39
N HIS A 88 -1.08 8.44 1.40
CA HIS A 88 0.11 8.53 2.25
C HIS A 88 1.40 8.07 1.52
N HIS A 89 1.37 8.01 0.18
CA HIS A 89 2.50 7.54 -0.63
C HIS A 89 3.41 8.66 -1.17
N HIS A 90 4.66 8.32 -1.47
CA HIS A 90 5.58 9.20 -2.21
C HIS A 90 5.72 8.71 -3.67
N TYR A 91 5.21 9.51 -4.61
CA TYR A 91 5.35 9.26 -6.05
C TYR A 91 6.41 10.18 -6.68
N THR A 92 6.98 9.77 -7.82
CA THR A 92 8.14 10.41 -8.50
C THR A 92 8.09 11.93 -8.69
N ASN A 93 6.94 12.60 -8.58
CA ASN A 93 6.83 14.07 -8.56
C ASN A 93 5.64 14.56 -7.72
N LEU A 94 5.21 13.75 -6.75
CA LEU A 94 4.04 14.03 -5.94
C LEU A 94 4.22 13.37 -4.58
N ASN A 95 4.46 14.19 -3.57
CA ASN A 95 4.52 13.74 -2.18
C ASN A 95 3.10 13.80 -1.59
N ARG A 96 2.51 12.63 -1.33
CA ARG A 96 1.30 12.48 -0.51
C ARG A 96 1.60 11.83 0.83
N ALA A 97 2.85 11.45 1.09
CA ALA A 97 3.27 10.81 2.32
C ALA A 97 3.45 11.79 3.49
N HIS A 98 3.66 13.06 3.18
CA HIS A 98 3.95 14.09 4.17
C HIS A 98 2.96 15.24 4.08
N ASP A 99 2.62 15.79 5.24
CA ASP A 99 1.89 17.03 5.36
C ASP A 99 2.71 18.18 4.76
N SER A 100 2.10 18.99 3.90
CA SER A 100 2.83 20.01 3.13
C SER A 100 3.32 21.18 3.96
N GLU A 101 2.73 21.42 5.13
CA GLU A 101 3.08 22.53 6.01
C GLU A 101 4.13 22.12 7.06
N THR A 102 3.93 20.96 7.67
CA THR A 102 4.75 20.47 8.79
C THR A 102 5.84 19.49 8.38
N GLY A 103 5.74 18.92 7.17
CA GLY A 103 6.66 17.88 6.70
C GLY A 103 6.56 16.56 7.48
N LYS A 104 5.55 16.38 8.35
CA LYS A 104 5.35 15.15 9.11
C LYS A 104 4.71 14.07 8.24
N LEU A 105 5.06 12.81 8.50
CA LEU A 105 4.39 11.67 7.87
C LEU A 105 2.89 11.68 8.18
N LEU A 106 2.10 11.46 7.14
CA LEU A 106 0.65 11.31 7.24
C LEU A 106 0.29 9.90 7.73
N PRO A 107 -0.85 9.76 8.44
CA PRO A 107 -1.36 8.44 8.81
C PRO A 107 -1.82 7.66 7.57
N SER A 108 -2.08 6.36 7.74
CA SER A 108 -2.51 5.49 6.63
C SER A 108 -3.79 5.96 5.95
N SER A 109 -4.06 5.52 4.72
CA SER A 109 -5.29 5.94 4.03
C SER A 109 -6.55 5.47 4.75
N LEU A 110 -6.51 4.32 5.43
CA LEU A 110 -7.58 3.86 6.30
C LEU A 110 -7.74 4.76 7.52
N GLU A 111 -6.66 5.15 8.20
CA GLU A 111 -6.74 6.07 9.34
C GLU A 111 -7.34 7.44 8.93
N GLN A 112 -6.91 7.98 7.78
CA GLN A 112 -7.48 9.18 7.19
C GLN A 112 -8.97 9.00 6.85
N PHE A 113 -9.35 7.85 6.29
CA PHE A 113 -10.76 7.52 6.01
C PHE A 113 -11.61 7.49 7.29
N LEU A 114 -11.13 6.82 8.35
CA LEU A 114 -11.82 6.80 9.65
C LEU A 114 -12.04 8.21 10.19
N PHE A 115 -11.05 9.09 10.05
CA PHE A 115 -11.13 10.50 10.44
C PHE A 115 -12.18 11.27 9.62
N PHE A 116 -12.09 11.26 8.28
CA PHE A 116 -13.01 11.99 7.40
C PHE A 116 -14.47 11.57 7.60
N PHE A 117 -14.72 10.29 7.86
CA PHE A 117 -16.06 9.75 8.06
C PHE A 117 -16.48 9.66 9.54
N ARG A 118 -15.65 10.16 10.46
CA ARG A 118 -15.90 10.20 11.92
C ARG A 118 -16.30 8.84 12.48
N LEU A 119 -15.49 7.83 12.22
CA LEU A 119 -15.69 6.46 12.67
C LEU A 119 -14.92 6.23 13.97
N SER A 120 -15.62 6.37 15.10
CA SER A 120 -15.11 5.97 16.41
C SER A 120 -15.20 4.46 16.61
N ASP A 121 -14.51 3.93 17.61
CA ASP A 121 -14.56 2.51 17.96
C ASP A 121 -16.00 2.03 18.22
N LYS A 122 -16.79 2.81 18.95
CA LYS A 122 -18.23 2.52 19.17
C LYS A 122 -19.00 2.42 17.85
N ARG A 123 -18.69 3.28 16.88
CA ARG A 123 -19.36 3.28 15.58
C ARG A 123 -18.90 2.13 14.70
N LEU A 124 -17.61 1.77 14.75
CA LEU A 124 -17.09 0.57 14.09
C LEU A 124 -17.75 -0.70 14.63
N GLN A 125 -17.85 -0.82 15.96
CA GLN A 125 -18.56 -1.92 16.62
C GLN A 125 -20.04 -1.98 16.23
N ALA A 126 -20.74 -0.84 16.20
CA ALA A 126 -22.13 -0.76 15.75
C ALA A 126 -22.33 -1.16 14.28
N LEU A 127 -21.27 -1.04 13.46
CA LEU A 127 -21.25 -1.51 12.07
C LEU A 127 -20.81 -2.98 11.94
N GLY A 128 -20.51 -3.66 13.05
CA GLY A 128 -20.09 -5.08 13.08
C GLY A 128 -18.59 -5.30 12.88
N PHE A 129 -17.76 -4.27 13.06
CA PHE A 129 -16.31 -4.38 12.91
C PHE A 129 -15.60 -4.34 14.27
N ASP A 130 -14.53 -5.13 14.41
CA ASP A 130 -13.59 -5.01 15.53
C ASP A 130 -12.66 -3.81 15.28
N PRO A 131 -12.72 -2.74 16.10
CA PRO A 131 -11.88 -1.56 15.91
C PRO A 131 -10.38 -1.87 15.91
N ARG A 132 -9.94 -2.86 16.69
CA ARG A 132 -8.52 -3.24 16.77
C ARG A 132 -8.06 -3.89 15.47
N GLN A 133 -8.87 -4.77 14.88
CA GLN A 133 -8.55 -5.35 13.58
C GLN A 133 -8.56 -4.31 12.46
N VAL A 134 -9.52 -3.39 12.46
CA VAL A 134 -9.58 -2.29 11.48
C VAL A 134 -8.32 -1.44 11.54
N ARG A 135 -7.93 -0.97 12.73
CA ARG A 135 -6.71 -0.16 12.90
C ARG A 135 -5.46 -0.94 12.49
N ALA A 136 -5.40 -2.23 12.84
CA ALA A 136 -4.26 -3.07 12.48
C ALA A 136 -3.99 -3.14 10.97
N ILE A 137 -5.02 -3.10 10.13
CA ILE A 137 -4.85 -3.05 8.67
C ILE A 137 -4.11 -1.77 8.25
N GLY A 138 -4.52 -0.60 8.75
CA GLY A 138 -3.86 0.68 8.43
C GLY A 138 -2.44 0.78 8.99
N ILE A 139 -2.22 0.27 10.21
CA ILE A 139 -0.89 0.21 10.84
C ILE A 139 0.06 -0.66 10.01
N MET A 140 -0.43 -1.81 9.57
CA MET A 140 0.34 -2.76 8.77
C MET A 140 0.62 -2.24 7.37
N ASP A 141 -0.30 -1.47 6.77
CA ASP A 141 -0.05 -0.82 5.50
C ASP A 141 1.09 0.22 5.61
N ARG A 142 1.04 1.06 6.67
CA ARG A 142 2.06 2.08 6.94
C ARG A 142 3.47 1.51 7.16
N GLY A 143 3.61 0.43 7.94
CA GLY A 143 4.92 -0.04 8.42
C GLY A 143 5.07 -1.54 8.59
N PHE A 144 4.24 -2.32 7.90
CA PHE A 144 4.20 -3.78 7.93
C PHE A 144 3.99 -4.33 9.35
N ILE A 145 4.33 -5.60 9.58
CA ILE A 145 4.16 -6.25 10.89
C ILE A 145 4.97 -5.55 12.00
N TRP A 146 6.03 -4.82 11.64
CA TRP A 146 6.88 -4.11 12.59
C TRP A 146 6.17 -2.92 13.22
N ALA A 147 5.29 -2.24 12.49
CA ALA A 147 4.47 -1.18 13.07
C ALA A 147 3.43 -1.74 14.05
N LEU A 148 2.88 -2.93 13.78
CA LEU A 148 2.00 -3.62 14.73
C LEU A 148 2.73 -3.96 16.03
N GLU A 149 3.94 -4.53 15.94
CA GLU A 149 4.76 -4.82 17.12
C GLU A 149 5.05 -3.55 17.94
N GLN A 150 5.42 -2.45 17.28
CA GLN A 150 5.66 -1.15 17.93
C GLN A 150 4.43 -0.59 18.63
N GLU A 151 3.23 -0.87 18.11
CA GLU A 151 1.95 -0.51 18.72
C GLU A 151 1.45 -1.53 19.76
N GLY A 152 2.31 -2.47 20.18
CA GLY A 152 2.03 -3.40 21.27
C GLY A 152 1.16 -4.58 20.88
N TYR A 153 1.07 -4.93 19.59
CA TYR A 153 0.43 -6.18 19.17
C TYR A 153 1.37 -7.36 19.45
N SER A 154 0.83 -8.38 20.12
CA SER A 154 1.54 -9.64 20.30
C SER A 154 1.69 -10.40 18.97
N TRP A 155 2.71 -11.25 18.88
CA TRP A 155 2.91 -12.13 17.70
C TRP A 155 1.70 -13.03 17.38
N LYS A 156 0.88 -13.38 18.38
CA LYS A 156 -0.38 -14.11 18.17
C LYS A 156 -1.42 -13.23 17.48
N GLU A 157 -1.56 -11.98 17.90
CA GLU A 157 -2.44 -11.02 17.24
C GLU A 157 -1.97 -10.71 15.82
N ILE A 158 -0.67 -10.45 15.62
CA ILE A 158 -0.10 -10.20 14.28
C ILE A 158 -0.47 -11.33 13.30
N ARG A 159 -0.34 -12.60 13.71
CA ARG A 159 -0.77 -13.74 12.88
C ARG A 159 -2.27 -13.72 12.59
N SER A 160 -3.10 -13.39 13.57
CA SER A 160 -4.55 -13.24 13.37
C SER A 160 -4.88 -12.11 12.39
N ILE A 161 -4.12 -11.01 12.41
CA ILE A 161 -4.29 -9.88 11.48
C ILE A 161 -3.91 -10.29 10.06
N ILE A 162 -2.84 -11.05 9.85
CA ILE A 162 -2.47 -11.57 8.53
C ILE A 162 -3.56 -12.49 7.95
N VAL A 163 -4.18 -13.32 8.79
CA VAL A 163 -5.33 -14.16 8.38
C VAL A 163 -6.52 -13.28 8.00
N PHE A 164 -6.79 -12.23 8.77
CA PHE A 164 -7.86 -11.28 8.49
C PHE A 164 -7.61 -10.50 7.19
N GLU A 165 -6.39 -10.04 6.94
CA GLU A 165 -5.95 -9.41 5.68
C GLU A 165 -6.26 -10.31 4.47
N ARG A 166 -5.82 -11.58 4.52
CA ARG A 166 -6.10 -12.56 3.44
C ARG A 166 -7.61 -12.76 3.22
N LYS A 167 -8.42 -12.72 4.28
CA LYS A 167 -9.88 -12.77 4.18
C LYS A 167 -10.43 -11.56 3.44
N LEU A 168 -9.97 -10.35 3.76
CA LEU A 168 -10.38 -9.11 3.07
C LEU A 168 -10.06 -9.17 1.57
N LEU A 169 -8.82 -9.58 1.22
CA LEU A 169 -8.38 -9.73 -0.17
C LEU A 169 -9.26 -10.75 -0.93
N LYS A 170 -9.71 -11.81 -0.26
CA LYS A 170 -10.63 -12.81 -0.84
C LYS A 170 -12.02 -12.23 -1.10
N GLU A 171 -12.55 -11.40 -0.21
CA GLU A 171 -13.88 -10.79 -0.36
C GLU A 171 -13.96 -9.82 -1.54
N ILE A 172 -12.86 -9.19 -1.93
CA ILE A 172 -12.78 -8.33 -3.12
C ILE A 172 -12.24 -9.05 -4.38
N GLY A 173 -12.02 -10.36 -4.31
CA GLY A 173 -11.68 -11.19 -5.46
C GLY A 173 -10.24 -11.06 -5.97
N ILE A 174 -9.31 -10.53 -5.16
CA ILE A 174 -7.90 -10.39 -5.55
C ILE A 174 -7.00 -11.48 -4.96
N TYR A 175 -7.51 -12.26 -4.01
CA TYR A 175 -6.80 -13.40 -3.42
C TYR A 175 -6.99 -14.68 -4.25
N ASP A 176 -5.88 -15.27 -4.70
CA ASP A 176 -5.84 -16.57 -5.36
C ASP A 176 -5.02 -17.55 -4.50
N LYS A 177 -5.71 -18.51 -3.89
CA LYS A 177 -5.10 -19.46 -2.93
C LYS A 177 -3.94 -20.24 -3.52
N GLU A 178 -4.05 -20.71 -4.77
CA GLU A 178 -3.02 -21.56 -5.36
C GLU A 178 -1.81 -20.71 -5.79
N LYS A 179 -2.06 -19.50 -6.28
CA LYS A 179 -1.00 -18.53 -6.57
C LYS A 179 -0.24 -18.09 -5.32
N GLU A 180 -0.94 -17.86 -4.21
CA GLU A 180 -0.31 -17.47 -2.94
C GLU A 180 0.54 -18.60 -2.36
N LYS A 181 0.06 -19.86 -2.37
CA LYS A 181 0.89 -21.02 -1.98
C LYS A 181 2.14 -21.15 -2.83
N GLU A 182 2.03 -20.95 -4.14
CA GLU A 182 3.17 -21.02 -5.03
C GLU A 182 4.20 -19.91 -4.73
N ARG A 183 3.73 -18.69 -4.43
CA ARG A 183 4.63 -17.62 -3.97
C ARG A 183 5.28 -17.92 -2.63
N GLU A 184 4.54 -18.47 -1.67
CA GLU A 184 5.07 -18.90 -0.36
C GLU A 184 6.17 -19.95 -0.56
N ARG A 185 5.94 -20.96 -1.41
CA ARG A 185 6.95 -21.98 -1.76
C ARG A 185 8.20 -21.37 -2.38
N VAL A 186 8.05 -20.51 -3.39
CA VAL A 186 9.19 -19.87 -4.06
C VAL A 186 9.92 -18.91 -3.10
N ALA A 187 9.20 -18.22 -2.22
CA ALA A 187 9.80 -17.37 -1.19
C ALA A 187 10.68 -18.18 -0.23
N MET A 188 10.19 -19.34 0.22
CA MET A 188 10.93 -20.25 1.09
C MET A 188 12.19 -20.79 0.40
N GLU A 189 12.08 -21.28 -0.84
CA GLU A 189 13.23 -21.78 -1.61
C GLU A 189 14.28 -20.69 -1.90
N ALA A 190 13.83 -19.46 -2.15
CA ALA A 190 14.71 -18.32 -2.34
C ALA A 190 15.40 -17.90 -1.03
N TRP A 191 14.67 -17.98 0.09
CA TRP A 191 15.21 -17.69 1.41
C TRP A 191 16.25 -18.73 1.84
N GLU A 192 16.03 -20.02 1.64
CA GLU A 192 17.02 -21.06 1.98
C GLU A 192 18.38 -20.86 1.28
N LYS A 193 18.38 -20.21 0.11
CA LYS A 193 19.57 -19.94 -0.70
C LYS A 193 20.11 -18.53 -0.52
N HIS A 194 19.63 -17.79 0.48
CA HIS A 194 20.10 -16.43 0.73
C HIS A 194 21.60 -16.44 1.04
N THR A 195 22.26 -15.33 0.74
CA THR A 195 23.63 -15.08 1.19
C THR A 195 23.68 -13.81 2.01
N VAL A 196 24.65 -13.70 2.90
CA VAL A 196 24.87 -12.47 3.66
C VAL A 196 25.94 -11.63 2.96
N TRP A 197 25.71 -10.33 2.88
CA TRP A 197 26.69 -9.35 2.45
C TRP A 197 26.59 -8.13 3.35
N ASP A 198 27.67 -7.85 4.10
CA ASP A 198 27.64 -6.87 5.18
C ASP A 198 26.48 -7.20 6.15
N ARG A 199 25.63 -6.25 6.52
CA ARG A 199 24.43 -6.47 7.35
C ARG A 199 23.18 -6.89 6.56
N PHE A 200 23.28 -7.13 5.26
CA PHE A 200 22.13 -7.43 4.41
C PHE A 200 22.05 -8.91 4.08
N CYS A 201 20.86 -9.49 4.24
CA CYS A 201 20.51 -10.73 3.57
C CYS A 201 20.24 -10.45 2.10
N ILE A 202 20.85 -11.19 1.19
CA ILE A 202 20.70 -11.07 -0.25
C ILE A 202 19.90 -12.26 -0.74
N VAL A 203 18.68 -12.01 -1.22
CA VAL A 203 17.80 -13.03 -1.79
C VAL A 203 17.67 -12.80 -3.28
N LYS A 204 17.89 -13.84 -4.08
CA LYS A 204 17.73 -13.81 -5.53
C LYS A 204 16.54 -14.66 -5.94
N ASN A 205 15.60 -14.08 -6.67
CA ASN A 205 14.46 -14.80 -7.22
C ASN A 205 14.59 -14.90 -8.76
N PRO A 206 14.96 -16.06 -9.31
CA PRO A 206 15.11 -16.25 -10.74
C PRO A 206 13.76 -16.51 -11.46
N THR A 207 12.61 -16.42 -10.79
CA THR A 207 11.28 -16.62 -11.38
C THR A 207 10.65 -15.31 -11.85
N ASN A 208 9.54 -15.38 -12.58
CA ASN A 208 8.72 -14.20 -12.94
C ASN A 208 7.66 -13.85 -11.87
N LEU A 209 7.57 -14.62 -10.78
CA LEU A 209 6.64 -14.40 -9.67
C LEU A 209 7.18 -13.35 -8.71
N SER A 210 6.30 -12.48 -8.24
CA SER A 210 6.61 -11.58 -7.12
C SER A 210 6.63 -12.39 -5.85
N ILE A 211 7.70 -12.32 -5.07
CA ILE A 211 7.75 -12.96 -3.75
C ILE A 211 7.99 -11.98 -2.59
N ARG A 212 8.03 -10.68 -2.86
CA ARG A 212 8.41 -9.66 -1.87
C ARG A 212 7.57 -9.75 -0.59
N SER A 213 6.25 -9.80 -0.71
CA SER A 213 5.33 -9.79 0.43
C SER A 213 5.45 -11.09 1.24
N GLU A 214 5.47 -12.23 0.55
CA GLU A 214 5.56 -13.56 1.13
C GLU A 214 6.92 -13.80 1.81
N LEU A 215 8.00 -13.32 1.19
CA LEU A 215 9.34 -13.34 1.76
C LEU A 215 9.44 -12.47 3.01
N SER A 216 8.85 -11.26 2.98
CA SER A 216 8.84 -10.36 4.14
C SER A 216 8.06 -10.98 5.31
N LEU A 217 6.90 -11.60 5.03
CA LEU A 217 6.11 -12.33 6.03
C LEU A 217 6.87 -13.54 6.59
N LEU A 218 7.49 -14.35 5.72
CA LEU A 218 8.27 -15.52 6.11
C LEU A 218 9.39 -15.14 7.09
N ILE A 219 10.21 -14.16 6.72
CA ILE A 219 11.33 -13.67 7.54
C ILE A 219 10.80 -13.07 8.84
N GLY A 220 9.82 -12.18 8.75
CA GLY A 220 9.26 -11.49 9.91
C GLY A 220 8.65 -12.43 10.95
N LEU A 221 7.87 -13.42 10.51
CA LEU A 221 7.21 -14.38 11.41
C LEU A 221 8.17 -15.44 11.98
N SER A 222 9.24 -15.77 11.26
CA SER A 222 10.22 -16.77 11.70
C SER A 222 11.27 -16.17 12.64
N LEU A 223 11.86 -15.04 12.26
CA LEU A 223 12.97 -14.42 12.99
C LEU A 223 12.50 -13.47 14.10
N LYS A 224 11.30 -12.90 13.96
CA LYS A 224 10.72 -11.94 14.92
C LYS A 224 11.60 -10.72 15.22
N HIS A 225 12.44 -10.34 14.26
CA HIS A 225 13.19 -9.09 14.29
C HIS A 225 13.42 -8.58 12.87
N ARG A 226 13.57 -7.25 12.75
CA ARG A 226 13.83 -6.60 11.46
C ARG A 226 15.13 -7.12 10.86
N THR A 227 15.05 -7.56 9.61
CA THR A 227 16.18 -8.12 8.87
C THR A 227 16.38 -7.32 7.60
N SER A 228 17.46 -6.53 7.54
CA SER A 228 17.76 -5.77 6.33
C SER A 228 17.99 -6.71 5.15
N LEU A 229 17.21 -6.52 4.09
CA LEU A 229 17.10 -7.47 2.98
C LEU A 229 17.31 -6.75 1.65
N ILE A 230 18.07 -7.37 0.74
CA ILE A 230 18.08 -7.01 -0.68
C ILE A 230 17.46 -8.15 -1.47
N LEU A 231 16.26 -7.93 -2.02
CA LEU A 231 15.59 -8.87 -2.91
C LEU A 231 15.87 -8.48 -4.37
N TYR A 232 16.56 -9.34 -5.11
CA TYR A 232 16.87 -9.14 -6.52
C TYR A 232 16.07 -10.10 -7.41
N GLU A 233 15.20 -9.55 -8.26
CA GLU A 233 14.29 -10.30 -9.14
C GLU A 233 14.58 -10.01 -10.63
N PRO A 234 15.64 -10.59 -11.22
CA PRO A 234 16.10 -10.24 -12.57
C PRO A 234 15.05 -10.48 -13.66
N LYS A 235 14.27 -11.57 -13.62
CA LYS A 235 13.23 -11.84 -14.64
C LYS A 235 12.06 -10.85 -14.56
N ARG A 236 11.77 -10.31 -13.38
CA ARG A 236 10.80 -9.22 -13.19
C ARG A 236 11.40 -7.84 -13.43
N ARG A 237 12.73 -7.77 -13.62
CA ARG A 237 13.51 -6.54 -13.74
C ARG A 237 13.29 -5.63 -12.54
N ALA A 238 13.22 -6.22 -11.35
CA ALA A 238 12.97 -5.52 -10.09
C ALA A 238 14.07 -5.78 -9.06
N ILE A 239 14.29 -4.80 -8.19
CA ILE A 239 15.16 -4.90 -7.01
C ILE A 239 14.51 -4.13 -5.86
N TYR A 240 14.61 -4.69 -4.66
CA TYR A 240 14.10 -4.09 -3.44
C TYR A 240 15.19 -4.10 -2.37
N VAL A 241 15.22 -3.07 -1.54
CA VAL A 241 15.99 -3.01 -0.30
C VAL A 241 15.00 -2.73 0.82
N GLN A 242 14.95 -3.58 1.83
CA GLN A 242 13.90 -3.58 2.86
C GLN A 242 14.48 -3.50 4.26
N ASP A 243 13.66 -2.98 5.19
CA ASP A 243 13.93 -2.89 6.63
C ASP A 243 15.30 -2.28 6.95
N CYS A 244 15.62 -1.13 6.34
CA CYS A 244 16.87 -0.40 6.58
C CYS A 244 16.68 1.13 6.45
N PRO A 245 17.52 1.96 7.09
CA PRO A 245 17.36 3.42 7.04
C PRO A 245 17.81 4.06 5.71
N TYR A 246 18.07 3.26 4.66
CA TYR A 246 18.66 3.74 3.40
C TYR A 246 17.66 3.87 2.26
N GLY A 247 16.35 3.71 2.53
CA GLY A 247 15.31 3.77 1.51
C GLY A 247 15.33 5.08 0.72
N MET A 248 15.33 6.22 1.42
CA MET A 248 15.41 7.54 0.80
C MET A 248 16.72 7.78 0.04
N VAL A 249 17.85 7.34 0.58
CA VAL A 249 19.15 7.50 -0.10
C VAL A 249 19.16 6.77 -1.45
N LEU A 250 18.57 5.57 -1.50
CA LEU A 250 18.43 4.81 -2.75
C LEU A 250 17.41 5.45 -3.69
N PHE A 251 16.31 5.99 -3.18
CA PHE A 251 15.31 6.72 -3.96
C PHE A 251 15.92 7.96 -4.63
N GLU A 252 16.62 8.81 -3.87
CA GLU A 252 17.30 9.99 -4.41
C GLU A 252 18.34 9.61 -5.47
N LYS A 253 19.03 8.47 -5.27
CA LYS A 253 20.08 8.03 -6.19
C LYS A 253 19.56 7.41 -7.49
N PHE A 254 18.48 6.63 -7.41
CA PHE A 254 18.04 5.75 -8.49
C PHE A 254 16.60 6.02 -8.97
N GLY A 255 15.85 6.90 -8.30
CA GLY A 255 14.40 6.98 -8.43
C GLY A 255 13.72 5.73 -7.86
N GLY A 256 12.56 5.38 -8.40
CA GLY A 256 11.77 4.23 -7.93
C GLY A 256 10.66 4.68 -7.00
N PHE A 257 10.48 3.98 -5.88
CA PHE A 257 9.50 4.32 -4.85
C PHE A 257 9.98 3.88 -3.47
N THR A 258 9.57 4.59 -2.43
CA THR A 258 9.74 4.18 -1.02
C THR A 258 8.44 3.63 -0.46
N PHE A 259 8.53 2.82 0.60
CA PHE A 259 7.38 2.28 1.32
C PHE A 259 7.79 1.88 2.74
N GLY A 260 6.81 1.59 3.60
CA GLY A 260 7.07 1.18 4.98
C GLY A 260 7.81 2.26 5.79
N MET A 261 7.31 3.49 5.76
CA MET A 261 7.89 4.66 6.44
C MET A 261 9.34 4.95 6.04
N ASP A 262 9.61 4.97 4.72
CA ASP A 262 10.94 5.27 4.15
C ASP A 262 12.06 4.28 4.51
N LEU A 263 11.74 3.19 5.20
CA LEU A 263 12.68 2.11 5.55
C LEU A 263 12.88 1.10 4.43
N ASN A 264 12.14 1.25 3.33
CA ASN A 264 12.22 0.37 2.19
C ASN A 264 12.27 1.17 0.91
N TRP A 265 12.94 0.60 -0.08
CA TRP A 265 13.04 1.12 -1.44
C TRP A 265 12.82 0.01 -2.45
N GLY A 266 12.11 0.33 -3.53
CA GLY A 266 11.86 -0.55 -4.65
C GLY A 266 12.15 0.13 -5.97
N TYR A 267 12.70 -0.63 -6.91
CA TYR A 267 12.86 -0.21 -8.30
C TYR A 267 12.42 -1.32 -9.23
N LYS A 268 11.54 -0.99 -10.18
CA LYS A 268 11.12 -1.87 -11.27
C LYS A 268 11.39 -1.17 -12.58
N LYS A 269 12.21 -1.78 -13.43
CA LYS A 269 12.60 -1.20 -14.72
C LYS A 269 11.37 -1.08 -15.64
N GLU A 270 11.05 0.14 -16.06
CA GLU A 270 10.10 0.39 -17.14
C GLU A 270 10.68 0.04 -18.51
N LYS A 271 9.84 -0.01 -19.57
CA LYS A 271 10.26 -0.42 -20.92
C LYS A 271 11.53 0.28 -21.41
N ASN A 272 11.66 1.58 -21.10
CA ASN A 272 12.80 2.42 -21.48
C ASN A 272 13.63 2.91 -20.27
N GLY A 273 13.41 2.33 -19.08
CA GLY A 273 14.11 2.74 -17.86
C GLY A 273 15.56 2.26 -17.80
N LYS A 274 16.35 2.82 -16.88
CA LYS A 274 17.72 2.34 -16.60
C LYS A 274 17.68 0.97 -15.93
N THR A 275 18.58 0.05 -16.32
CA THR A 275 18.75 -1.19 -15.55
C THR A 275 19.57 -0.89 -14.30
N ILE A 276 18.99 -1.08 -13.11
CA ILE A 276 19.72 -1.07 -11.84
C ILE A 276 20.14 -2.49 -11.50
N ARG A 277 21.44 -2.72 -11.32
CA ARG A 277 22.00 -4.03 -10.96
C ARG A 277 22.22 -4.10 -9.45
N LEU A 278 22.27 -5.32 -8.91
CA LEU A 278 22.62 -5.55 -7.51
C LEU A 278 23.95 -4.88 -7.12
N LEU A 279 24.95 -4.90 -8.00
CA LEU A 279 26.25 -4.26 -7.76
C LEU A 279 26.14 -2.74 -7.62
N ASP A 280 25.23 -2.09 -8.35
CA ASP A 280 25.03 -0.64 -8.28
C ASP A 280 24.48 -0.25 -6.89
N VAL A 281 23.49 -1.01 -6.40
CA VAL A 281 22.92 -0.83 -5.06
C VAL A 281 23.97 -1.08 -3.98
N LYS A 282 24.72 -2.19 -4.07
CA LYS A 282 25.81 -2.49 -3.13
C LYS A 282 26.86 -1.38 -3.06
N ARG A 283 27.20 -0.77 -4.20
CA ARG A 283 28.18 0.34 -4.24
C ARG A 283 27.69 1.58 -3.51
N VAL A 284 26.39 1.88 -3.54
CA VAL A 284 25.81 2.99 -2.80
C VAL A 284 25.78 2.67 -1.31
N LEU A 285 25.26 1.49 -0.95
CA LEU A 285 25.15 1.08 0.45
C LEU A 285 26.51 0.93 1.16
N LYS A 286 27.58 0.60 0.44
CA LYS A 286 28.95 0.52 1.02
C LYS A 286 29.54 1.90 1.35
N LYS A 287 29.01 2.98 0.77
CA LYS A 287 29.52 4.35 0.99
C LYS A 287 28.84 5.06 2.17
N ILE A 288 27.84 4.43 2.78
CA ILE A 288 27.05 4.96 3.89
C ILE A 288 27.37 4.14 5.13
#